data_AF-A0A0F9PNF2-F1
#
_entry.id   AF-A0A0F9PNF2-F1
#
_cell.length_a   1.000
_cell.length_b   1.000
_cell.length_c   1.000
_cell.angle_alpha   90.00
_cell.angle_beta   90.00
_cell.angle_gamma   90.00
#
_symmetry.space_group_name_H-M   'P 1'
#
loop_
_entity.id
_entity.type
_entity.pdbx_description
1 polymer ?
#
loop_
_entity_poly.entity_id
_entity_poly.type
_entity_poly.pdbx_seq_one_letter_code
_entity_poly.pdbx_strand_id
1 'polypeptide(L)'
;MPNYNAKGDKNPNWKGGRYKEKDGYIRVKVQADSFFYPMVNARGYVREHRLTMAKHLNRCLLPWEVVHHKNSIRGDNRLENLSMFPSQTYHIPLILLQRELNKRDKRIAQLEQRVTLLEAENILLEGESVVYDNSQPIQ
;
A
#
# COMPACT_ATOMS: atom_id res chain seq x y z
N MET A 1 -37.38 13.15 -17.92
CA MET A 1 -37.06 11.88 -17.21
C MET A 1 -35.61 11.50 -17.53
N PRO A 2 -34.72 11.26 -16.54
CA PRO A 2 -33.36 10.80 -16.82
C PRO A 2 -33.41 9.44 -17.52
N ASN A 3 -32.68 9.29 -18.62
CA ASN A 3 -32.65 8.05 -19.38
C ASN A 3 -31.74 7.03 -18.69
N TYR A 4 -32.31 6.16 -17.85
CA TYR A 4 -31.61 5.11 -17.11
C TYR A 4 -31.05 3.96 -17.99
N ASN A 5 -31.28 3.99 -19.31
CA ASN A 5 -30.83 2.96 -20.25
C ASN A 5 -29.58 3.33 -21.06
N ALA A 6 -28.95 4.47 -20.77
CA ALA A 6 -27.71 4.85 -21.43
C ALA A 6 -26.57 3.90 -21.01
N LYS A 7 -25.88 3.32 -22.01
CA LYS A 7 -24.75 2.40 -21.84
C LYS A 7 -23.49 3.00 -22.47
N GLY A 8 -22.33 2.69 -21.90
CA GLY A 8 -21.04 3.17 -22.42
C GLY A 8 -20.96 4.70 -22.39
N ASP A 9 -20.35 5.28 -23.43
CA ASP A 9 -20.16 6.73 -23.61
C ASP A 9 -21.44 7.55 -23.50
N LYS A 10 -22.60 6.94 -23.73
CA LYS A 10 -23.91 7.62 -23.63
C LYS A 10 -24.34 7.86 -22.18
N ASN A 11 -23.72 7.19 -21.21
CA ASN A 11 -24.00 7.35 -19.79
C ASN A 11 -23.03 8.41 -19.20
N PRO A 12 -23.52 9.53 -18.65
CA PRO A 12 -22.66 10.58 -18.10
C PRO A 12 -21.82 10.11 -16.90
N ASN A 13 -22.20 9.01 -16.24
CA ASN A 13 -21.42 8.40 -15.18
C ASN A 13 -20.35 7.42 -15.68
N TRP A 14 -20.30 7.15 -16.99
CA TRP A 14 -19.33 6.24 -17.57
C TRP A 14 -17.97 6.91 -17.71
N LYS A 15 -17.02 6.45 -16.90
CA LYS A 15 -15.64 6.94 -16.87
C LYS A 15 -14.74 6.04 -17.73
N GLY A 16 -15.07 5.89 -19.01
CA GLY A 16 -14.29 5.04 -19.94
C GLY A 16 -14.29 3.55 -19.57
N GLY A 17 -15.30 3.08 -18.83
CA GLY A 17 -15.35 1.70 -18.33
C GLY A 17 -14.43 1.44 -17.13
N ARG A 18 -13.98 2.49 -16.42
CA ARG A 18 -13.15 2.39 -15.22
C ARG A 18 -13.94 2.76 -13.97
N TYR A 19 -13.86 1.97 -12.90
CA TYR A 19 -14.49 2.31 -11.63
C TYR A 19 -13.69 1.80 -10.42
N LYS A 20 -13.80 2.50 -9.29
CA LYS A 20 -13.16 2.13 -8.02
C LYS A 20 -14.15 1.33 -7.17
N GLU A 21 -13.72 0.17 -6.69
CA GLU A 21 -14.46 -0.67 -5.76
C GLU A 21 -14.41 -0.08 -4.33
N LYS A 22 -15.34 -0.49 -3.47
CA LYS A 22 -15.37 -0.07 -2.05
C LYS A 22 -14.08 -0.40 -1.31
N ASP A 23 -13.43 -1.48 -1.73
CA ASP A 23 -12.19 -1.97 -1.15
C ASP A 23 -10.94 -1.25 -1.72
N GLY A 24 -11.11 -0.27 -2.60
CA GLY A 24 -10.04 0.56 -3.14
C GLY A 24 -9.40 0.06 -4.43
N TYR A 25 -9.72 -1.15 -4.90
CA TYR A 25 -9.24 -1.61 -6.21
C TYR A 25 -9.93 -0.86 -7.35
N ILE A 26 -9.23 -0.77 -8.47
CA ILE A 26 -9.77 -0.20 -9.71
C ILE A 26 -10.07 -1.34 -10.67
N ARG A 27 -11.26 -1.33 -11.27
CA ARG A 27 -11.64 -2.20 -12.38
C ARG A 27 -11.65 -1.44 -13.69
N VAL A 28 -11.25 -2.12 -14.75
CA VAL A 28 -11.23 -1.61 -16.12
C VAL A 28 -12.00 -2.58 -17.00
N LYS A 29 -12.92 -2.04 -17.81
CA LYS A 29 -13.64 -2.80 -18.82
C LYS A 29 -12.69 -3.11 -19.98
N VAL A 30 -12.67 -4.37 -20.40
CA VAL A 30 -11.85 -4.83 -21.52
C VAL A 30 -12.80 -5.28 -22.62
N GLN A 31 -12.51 -4.88 -23.87
CA GLN A 31 -13.30 -5.26 -25.03
C GLN A 31 -13.09 -6.73 -25.40
N ALA A 32 -14.10 -7.35 -26.01
CA ALA A 32 -14.11 -8.79 -26.32
C ALA A 32 -13.03 -9.24 -27.31
N ASP A 33 -12.59 -8.33 -28.18
CA ASP A 33 -11.52 -8.51 -29.17
C ASP A 33 -10.11 -8.30 -28.60
N SER A 34 -9.99 -7.84 -27.35
CA SER A 34 -8.70 -7.62 -26.71
C SER A 34 -7.99 -8.94 -26.38
N PHE A 35 -6.68 -8.98 -26.62
CA PHE A 35 -5.81 -10.09 -26.19
C PHE A 35 -5.94 -10.42 -24.69
N PHE A 36 -6.21 -9.42 -23.84
CA PHE A 36 -6.35 -9.60 -22.39
C PHE A 36 -7.78 -9.94 -21.95
N TYR A 37 -8.72 -10.11 -22.88
CA TYR A 37 -10.11 -10.47 -22.56
C TYR A 37 -10.25 -11.75 -21.74
N PRO A 38 -9.41 -12.80 -21.88
CA PRO A 38 -9.49 -13.99 -21.02
C PRO A 38 -9.34 -13.73 -19.52
N MET A 39 -8.83 -12.55 -19.11
CA MET A 39 -8.64 -12.17 -17.71
C MET A 39 -9.87 -11.49 -17.08
N VAL A 40 -10.93 -11.23 -17.86
CA VAL A 40 -12.11 -10.52 -17.36
C VAL A 40 -13.00 -11.40 -16.50
N ASN A 41 -13.77 -10.78 -15.61
CA ASN A 41 -14.90 -11.44 -14.95
C ASN A 41 -16.10 -11.55 -15.90
N ALA A 42 -17.19 -12.18 -15.43
CA ALA A 42 -18.44 -12.34 -16.18
C ALA A 42 -19.08 -11.04 -16.70
N ARG A 43 -18.63 -9.86 -16.23
CA ARG A 43 -19.11 -8.54 -16.66
C ARG A 43 -18.17 -7.84 -17.65
N GLY A 44 -17.09 -8.50 -18.08
CA GLY A 44 -16.09 -7.91 -18.98
C GLY A 44 -15.09 -6.98 -18.29
N TYR A 45 -14.91 -7.10 -16.97
CA TYR A 45 -13.97 -6.26 -16.20
C TYR A 45 -12.80 -7.06 -15.63
N VAL A 46 -11.61 -6.47 -15.67
CA VAL A 46 -10.40 -6.96 -15.00
C VAL A 46 -9.96 -5.96 -13.93
N ARG A 47 -9.26 -6.43 -12.88
CA ARG A 47 -8.60 -5.51 -11.93
C ARG A 47 -7.40 -4.85 -12.60
N GLU A 48 -7.29 -3.53 -12.46
CA GLU A 48 -6.30 -2.73 -13.18
C GLU A 48 -4.87 -3.14 -12.90
N HIS A 49 -4.48 -3.36 -11.64
CA HIS A 49 -3.13 -3.84 -11.30
C HIS A 49 -2.75 -5.15 -12.01
N ARG A 50 -3.71 -6.09 -12.18
CA ARG A 50 -3.48 -7.32 -12.95
C ARG A 50 -3.28 -7.02 -14.42
N LEU A 51 -4.10 -6.12 -14.99
CA LEU A 51 -3.98 -5.73 -16.39
C LEU A 51 -2.67 -5.00 -16.68
N THR A 52 -2.24 -4.09 -15.79
CA THR A 52 -0.96 -3.39 -15.91
C THR A 52 0.21 -4.38 -15.89
N MET A 53 0.20 -5.34 -14.96
CA MET A 53 1.23 -6.39 -14.90
C MET A 53 1.19 -7.30 -16.13
N ALA A 54 0.01 -7.71 -16.60
CA ALA A 54 -0.15 -8.53 -17.80
C ALA A 54 0.41 -7.85 -19.06
N LYS A 55 0.13 -6.55 -19.22
CA LYS A 55 0.67 -5.73 -20.31
C LYS A 55 2.20 -5.65 -20.25
N HIS A 56 2.76 -5.46 -19.05
CA HIS A 56 4.21 -5.42 -18.87
C HIS A 56 4.88 -6.75 -19.20
N LEU A 57 4.26 -7.89 -18.84
CA LEU A 57 4.76 -9.23 -19.16
C LEU A 57 4.42 -9.70 -20.57
N ASN A 58 3.63 -8.93 -21.33
CA ASN A 58 3.10 -9.28 -22.64
C ASN A 58 2.41 -10.66 -22.70
N ARG A 59 1.70 -11.05 -21.63
CA ARG A 59 0.89 -12.27 -21.57
C ARG A 59 -0.28 -12.13 -20.60
N CYS A 60 -1.30 -12.97 -20.75
CA CYS A 60 -2.35 -13.07 -19.74
C CYS A 60 -1.79 -13.66 -18.43
N LEU A 61 -2.30 -13.14 -17.30
CA LEU A 61 -2.04 -13.73 -15.99
C LEU A 61 -3.00 -14.88 -15.72
N LEU A 62 -2.47 -15.94 -15.14
CA LEU A 62 -3.22 -17.09 -14.69
C LEU A 62 -4.06 -16.73 -13.45
N PRO A 63 -5.18 -17.44 -13.19
CA PRO A 63 -6.07 -17.13 -12.07
C PRO A 63 -5.39 -17.21 -10.69
N TRP A 64 -4.37 -18.05 -10.54
CA TRP A 64 -3.64 -18.26 -9.29
C TRP A 64 -2.46 -17.31 -9.09
N GLU A 65 -1.97 -16.65 -10.15
CA GLU A 65 -0.91 -15.64 -10.02
C GLU A 65 -1.42 -14.43 -9.25
N VAL A 66 -0.61 -13.90 -8.34
CA VAL A 66 -1.00 -12.81 -7.43
C VAL A 66 -0.18 -11.58 -7.74
N VAL A 67 -0.84 -10.42 -7.80
CA VAL A 67 -0.18 -9.12 -7.96
C VAL A 67 -0.46 -8.30 -6.71
N HIS A 68 0.60 -7.87 -6.03
CA HIS A 68 0.61 -7.21 -4.74
C HIS A 68 1.05 -5.75 -4.86
N HIS A 69 0.43 -4.85 -4.10
CA HIS A 69 0.83 -3.45 -3.97
C HIS A 69 1.81 -3.26 -2.80
N LYS A 70 3.06 -2.90 -3.09
CA LYS A 70 4.12 -2.73 -2.08
C LYS A 70 3.76 -1.68 -1.03
N ASN A 71 3.22 -0.53 -1.45
CA ASN A 71 2.81 0.55 -0.55
C ASN A 71 1.42 0.34 0.08
N SER A 72 0.75 -0.80 -0.14
CA SER A 72 -0.63 -1.07 0.31
C SER A 72 -1.73 -0.14 -0.22
N ILE A 73 -1.41 0.78 -1.15
CA ILE A 73 -2.35 1.68 -1.81
C ILE A 73 -2.89 1.00 -3.07
N ARG A 74 -4.07 0.40 -2.96
CA ARG A 74 -4.70 -0.43 -4.02
C ARG A 74 -5.03 0.31 -5.34
N GLY A 75 -5.02 1.64 -5.31
CA GLY A 75 -5.23 2.49 -6.49
C GLY A 75 -3.94 2.90 -7.19
N ASP A 76 -2.77 2.68 -6.57
CA ASP A 76 -1.48 3.02 -7.14
C ASP A 76 -0.95 1.85 -7.98
N ASN A 77 -1.33 1.82 -9.25
CA ASN A 77 -1.04 0.72 -10.18
C ASN A 77 0.22 0.94 -11.02
N ARG A 78 1.14 1.83 -10.58
CA ARG A 78 2.44 2.01 -11.22
C ARG A 78 3.30 0.75 -11.06
N LEU A 79 4.04 0.37 -12.10
CA LEU A 79 4.74 -0.92 -12.14
C LEU A 79 5.76 -1.07 -10.99
N GLU A 80 6.44 0.01 -10.62
CA GLU A 80 7.39 0.03 -9.50
C GLU A 80 6.74 -0.31 -8.15
N ASN A 81 5.44 -0.07 -8.01
CA ASN A 81 4.66 -0.36 -6.81
C ASN A 81 4.03 -1.76 -6.82
N LEU A 82 4.14 -2.50 -7.93
CA LEU A 82 3.55 -3.84 -8.05
C LEU A 82 4.63 -4.93 -7.91
N SER A 83 4.27 -6.02 -7.25
CA SER A 83 5.04 -7.27 -7.21
C SER A 83 4.16 -8.43 -7.66
N MET A 84 4.65 -9.29 -8.56
CA MET A 84 3.94 -10.49 -9.00
C MET A 84 4.51 -11.74 -8.33
N PHE A 85 3.63 -12.64 -7.91
CA PHE A 85 3.96 -13.92 -7.30
C PHE A 85 3.28 -15.06 -8.05
N PRO A 86 3.94 -16.21 -8.22
CA PRO A 86 3.36 -17.37 -8.91
C PRO A 86 2.07 -17.86 -8.26
N SER A 87 1.96 -17.77 -6.93
CA SER A 87 0.76 -18.16 -6.20
C SER A 87 0.64 -17.45 -4.85
N GLN A 88 -0.53 -17.61 -4.23
CA GLN A 88 -0.78 -17.10 -2.88
C GLN A 88 0.21 -17.67 -1.84
N THR A 89 0.71 -18.89 -2.03
CA THR A 89 1.68 -19.54 -1.12
C THR A 89 3.00 -18.77 -1.02
N TYR A 90 3.48 -18.22 -2.15
CA TYR A 90 4.70 -17.39 -2.16
C TYR A 90 4.44 -15.97 -1.65
N HIS A 91 3.22 -15.48 -1.83
CA HIS A 91 2.80 -14.12 -1.47
C HIS A 91 2.58 -13.92 0.03
N ILE A 92 1.90 -14.85 0.73
CA ILE A 92 1.52 -14.68 2.15
C ILE A 92 2.73 -14.48 3.07
N PRO A 93 3.77 -15.34 3.06
CA PRO A 93 4.88 -15.23 4.00
C PRO A 93 5.59 -13.89 3.90
N LEU A 94 5.79 -13.39 2.68
CA LEU A 94 6.44 -12.11 2.43
C LEU A 94 5.62 -10.93 2.97
N ILE A 95 4.30 -10.94 2.79
CA ILE A 95 3.45 -9.87 3.36
C ILE A 95 3.49 -9.90 4.88
N LEU A 96 3.42 -11.08 5.49
CA LEU A 96 3.43 -11.20 6.95
C LEU A 96 4.76 -10.74 7.52
N LEU A 97 5.86 -11.12 6.87
CA LEU A 97 7.20 -10.65 7.23
C LEU A 97 7.31 -9.13 7.09
N GLN A 98 6.86 -8.55 5.97
CA GLN A 98 6.88 -7.10 5.78
C GLN A 98 6.06 -6.36 6.84
N ARG A 99 4.90 -6.90 7.22
CA ARG A 99 4.07 -6.33 8.30
C ARG A 99 4.80 -6.36 9.63
N GLU A 100 5.51 -7.45 9.92
CA GLU A 100 6.27 -7.59 11.15
C GLU A 100 7.47 -6.64 11.19
N LEU A 101 8.20 -6.50 10.08
CA LEU A 101 9.27 -5.50 9.95
C LEU A 101 8.73 -4.09 10.19
N ASN A 102 7.63 -3.71 9.54
CA ASN A 102 7.02 -2.39 9.73
C ASN A 102 6.58 -2.13 11.19
N LYS A 103 6.15 -3.16 11.92
CA LYS A 103 5.84 -3.03 13.36
C LYS A 103 7.10 -2.80 14.18
N ARG A 104 8.16 -3.52 13.86
CA ARG A 104 9.46 -3.39 14.51
C ARG A 104 10.07 -2.01 14.26
N ASP A 105 10.03 -1.52 13.03
CA ASP A 105 10.52 -0.19 12.68
C ASP A 105 9.79 0.91 13.46
N LYS A 106 8.46 0.81 13.57
CA LYS A 106 7.69 1.74 14.42
C LYS A 106 8.09 1.66 15.88
N ARG A 107 8.36 0.46 16.39
CA ARG A 107 8.80 0.27 17.77
C ARG A 107 10.19 0.84 17.98
N ILE A 108 11.11 0.65 17.03
CA ILE A 108 12.46 1.20 17.06
C ILE A 108 12.38 2.73 17.12
N ALA A 109 11.62 3.37 16.23
CA ALA A 109 11.46 4.82 16.25
C ALA A 109 10.91 5.36 17.58
N GLN A 110 9.96 4.65 18.21
CA GLN A 110 9.45 5.02 19.54
C GLN A 110 10.49 4.87 20.64
N LEU A 111 11.31 3.82 20.58
CA LEU A 111 12.37 3.57 21.55
C LEU A 111 13.49 4.61 21.41
N GLU A 112 13.90 4.93 20.19
CA GLU A 112 14.86 5.99 19.89
C GLU A 112 14.40 7.33 20.47
N GLN A 113 13.15 7.72 20.22
CA GLN A 113 12.59 8.94 20.80
C GLN A 113 12.62 8.94 22.33
N ARG A 114 12.29 7.79 22.96
CA ARG A 114 12.32 7.66 24.43
C ARG A 114 13.74 7.77 24.98
N VAL A 115 14.73 7.15 24.31
CA VAL A 115 16.13 7.24 24.70
C VAL A 115 16.60 8.69 24.65
N THR A 116 16.33 9.40 23.55
CA THR A 116 16.69 10.83 23.43
C THR A 116 16.08 11.69 24.54
N LEU A 117 14.82 11.45 24.91
CA LEU A 117 14.18 12.20 26.00
C LEU A 117 14.81 11.91 27.37
N LEU A 118 15.11 10.65 27.66
CA LEU A 118 15.76 10.25 28.91
C LEU A 118 17.20 10.78 28.99
N GLU A 119 17.93 10.76 27.87
CA GLU A 119 19.26 11.37 27.78
C GLU A 119 19.21 12.88 28.05
N ALA A 120 18.21 13.58 27.49
CA ALA A 120 18.01 15.00 27.78
C ALA A 120 17.65 15.26 29.25
N GLU A 121 16.80 14.44 29.86
CA GLU A 121 16.45 14.52 31.29
C GLU A 121 17.67 14.31 32.19
N ASN A 122 18.50 13.30 31.90
CA ASN A 122 19.72 13.04 32.66
C ASN A 122 20.69 14.22 32.60
N ILE A 123 20.87 14.84 31.43
CA ILE A 123 21.73 16.03 31.28
C ILE A 123 21.24 17.19 32.15
N LEU A 124 19.92 17.39 32.23
CA LEU A 124 19.33 18.43 33.08
C LEU A 124 19.57 18.15 34.57
N LEU A 125 19.37 16.91 35.01
CA LEU A 125 19.59 16.50 36.40
C LEU A 125 21.07 16.61 36.81
N GLU A 126 21.99 16.20 35.94
CA GLU A 126 23.43 16.40 36.16
C GLU A 126 23.76 17.89 36.29
N GLY A 127 23.21 18.73 35.42
CA GLY A 127 23.35 20.19 35.49
C GLY A 127 22.84 20.82 36.80
N GLU A 128 21.71 20.34 37.34
CA GLU A 128 21.16 20.82 38.62
C GLU A 128 22.02 20.40 39.82
N SER A 129 22.55 19.17 39.82
CA SER A 129 23.37 18.66 40.93
C SER A 129 24.69 19.42 41.15
N VAL A 130 25.30 19.96 40.09
CA VAL A 130 26.53 20.78 40.16
C VAL A 130 26.29 22.14 40.83
N VAL A 131 25.05 22.65 40.82
CA VAL A 131 24.71 23.94 41.42
C VAL A 131 24.54 23.83 42.94
N TYR A 132 24.05 22.69 43.44
CA TYR A 132 23.84 22.49 44.88
C TYR A 132 25.15 22.25 45.66
N ASP A 133 26.19 21.67 45.05
CA ASP A 133 27.46 21.36 45.73
C ASP A 133 28.29 22.62 46.07
N ASN A 134 28.10 23.74 45.36
CA ASN A 134 28.80 25.00 45.60
C ASN A 134 28.17 25.89 46.70
N SER A 135 27.22 25.37 47.49
CA SER A 135 26.45 26.14 48.47
C SER A 135 26.73 25.79 49.94
N GLN A 136 27.71 24.92 50.23
CA GLN A 136 28.12 24.67 51.62
C GLN A 136 29.15 25.73 52.09
N PRO A 137 28.84 26.54 53.11
CA PRO A 137 29.80 27.50 53.65
C PRO A 137 30.92 26.74 54.37
N ILE A 138 32.16 27.02 53.97
CA ILE A 138 33.38 26.55 54.62
C ILE A 138 33.37 27.08 56.06
N GLN A 139 33.33 26.17 57.05
CA GLN A 139 33.55 26.47 58.47
C GLN A 139 35.04 26.50 58.78
#